data_AF-A0A367ITP0-F1
#
_entry.id   AF-A0A367ITP0-F1
#
_cell.length_a   1.000
_cell.length_b   1.000
_cell.length_c   1.000
_cell.angle_alpha   90.00
_cell.angle_beta   90.00
_cell.angle_gamma   90.00
#
_symmetry.space_group_name_H-M   'P 1'
#
loop_
_entity.id
_entity.type
_entity.pdbx_description
1 polymer ?
#
loop_
_entity_poly.entity_id
_entity_poly.type
_entity_poly.pdbx_seq_one_letter_code
_entity_poly.pdbx_strand_id
1 'polypeptide(L)'
;IGQGLLNKHEIFVAESNQHTAKLSKQLEECYTKIRELEQSLDQAEFSKEELLVEKNQLFRKHQKKQKTLDEVISDLELSNERCQQLTAELQSKNNELEKLRVFKFMVRQSEIREETLGSKLEDTYQELAICRKNELLLESKIKKLKMKYESLYNNCHNTLKFTPQPPDNHDNLATYINELSSTNNKLKSDILNYKEQLSNAREEIDHLHQKIQYKSTQPRNSLQKEKKRAESIHCKENYKPAHSKTNIIPSLPTVSSSMPTAGPSSPVVHHHYHYYMKNKAEGGNTDCCDEMVVPTERADIPQERSLSPDEIKYPFVVLQDQISQVLDRLHSSDIRALNRKLKRAFDIIELSSMSNSVIENIVIDIDTLDNQFLWLKEEGDLFAFSSFLEILKDALKELGLLKLAVNEMQVAYVQKVKENESRVEEEILRKRTQKRQKRAQESPLYWLTSIFYKSSSSNHVSEEDENTLVRSYKDEPLVRDNRRNHRHKLSPAVPIVRSKRSFHRIEEGAPIRSMMIPSDNVNNSNGDIPTVNLSSSWLGGK
;
A
#
# COMPACT_ATOMS: atom_id res chain seq x y z
N ILE A 1 29.40 -30.28 126.85
CA ILE A 1 30.04 -30.53 125.52
C ILE A 1 29.01 -31.09 124.52
N GLY A 2 28.32 -32.19 124.82
CA GLY A 2 27.29 -32.78 123.94
C GLY A 2 26.21 -31.81 123.43
N GLN A 3 25.52 -31.09 124.34
CA GLN A 3 24.51 -30.08 123.96
C GLN A 3 25.05 -28.99 123.01
N GLY A 4 26.30 -28.56 123.21
CA GLY A 4 26.92 -27.51 122.39
C GLY A 4 27.27 -27.98 120.98
N LEU A 5 27.65 -29.26 120.82
CA LEU A 5 27.88 -29.87 119.51
C LEU A 5 26.56 -30.10 118.76
N LEU A 6 25.51 -30.52 119.47
CA LEU A 6 24.17 -30.68 118.89
C LEU A 6 23.63 -29.34 118.35
N ASN A 7 23.70 -28.27 119.14
CA ASN A 7 23.26 -26.94 118.71
C ASN A 7 24.06 -26.43 117.49
N LYS A 8 25.40 -26.62 117.48
CA LYS A 8 26.21 -26.27 116.30
C LYS A 8 25.82 -27.08 115.07
N HIS A 9 25.52 -28.36 115.23
CA HIS A 9 25.06 -29.21 114.15
C HIS A 9 23.67 -28.78 113.65
N GLU A 10 22.73 -28.47 114.54
CA GLU A 10 21.41 -27.94 114.18
C GLU A 10 21.51 -26.63 113.40
N ILE A 11 22.38 -25.70 113.83
CA ILE A 11 22.65 -24.46 113.10
C ILE A 11 23.25 -24.78 111.72
N PHE A 12 24.25 -25.64 111.63
CA PHE A 12 24.87 -26.02 110.35
C PHE A 12 23.88 -26.68 109.39
N VAL A 13 23.01 -27.56 109.89
CA VAL A 13 21.94 -28.18 109.09
C VAL A 13 20.93 -27.13 108.62
N ALA A 14 20.55 -26.18 109.47
CA ALA A 14 19.66 -25.09 109.09
C ALA A 14 20.28 -24.20 108.02
N GLU A 15 21.56 -23.82 108.16
CA GLU A 15 22.31 -23.04 107.17
C GLU A 15 22.48 -23.81 105.85
N SER A 16 22.84 -25.10 105.91
CA SER A 16 22.96 -25.97 104.73
C SER A 16 21.62 -26.09 103.99
N ASN A 17 20.52 -26.33 104.71
CA ASN A 17 19.18 -26.37 104.14
C ASN A 17 18.78 -25.01 103.52
N GLN A 18 19.14 -23.90 104.16
CA GLN A 18 18.90 -22.56 103.63
C GLN A 18 19.70 -22.34 102.33
N HIS A 19 20.95 -22.75 102.27
CA HIS A 19 21.78 -22.68 101.06
C HIS A 19 21.22 -23.57 99.94
N THR A 20 20.84 -24.80 100.25
CA THR A 20 20.20 -25.72 99.30
C THR A 20 18.89 -25.14 98.76
N ALA A 21 18.05 -24.53 99.62
CA ALA A 21 16.81 -23.88 99.19
C ALA A 21 17.07 -22.67 98.29
N LYS A 22 18.06 -21.83 98.60
CA LYS A 22 18.46 -20.69 97.75
C LYS A 22 18.95 -21.16 96.38
N LEU A 23 19.83 -22.16 96.35
CA LEU A 23 20.33 -22.74 95.11
C LEU A 23 19.20 -23.38 94.30
N SER A 24 18.29 -24.12 94.95
CA SER A 24 17.13 -24.72 94.28
C SER A 24 16.21 -23.65 93.67
N LYS A 25 16.01 -22.52 94.34
CA LYS A 25 15.22 -21.40 93.81
C LYS A 25 15.89 -20.76 92.60
N GLN A 26 17.20 -20.49 92.68
CA GLN A 26 17.96 -19.95 91.55
C GLN A 26 17.96 -20.91 90.36
N LEU A 27 18.06 -22.21 90.62
CA LEU A 27 18.03 -23.25 89.60
C LEU A 27 16.66 -23.29 88.89
N GLU A 28 15.56 -23.16 89.65
CA GLU A 28 14.21 -23.05 89.09
C GLU A 28 14.04 -21.75 88.26
N GLU A 29 14.53 -20.61 88.76
CA GLU A 29 14.55 -19.33 88.00
C GLU A 29 15.38 -19.43 86.72
N CYS A 30 16.49 -20.17 86.73
CA CYS A 30 17.26 -20.45 85.53
C CYS A 30 16.47 -21.33 84.55
N TYR A 31 15.77 -22.37 85.01
CA TYR A 31 14.96 -23.21 84.13
C TYR A 31 13.76 -22.48 83.52
N THR A 32 13.07 -21.62 84.27
CA THR A 32 12.01 -20.79 83.71
C THR A 32 12.55 -19.83 82.67
N LYS A 33 13.70 -19.20 82.93
CA LYS A 33 14.36 -18.32 81.95
C LYS A 33 14.78 -19.05 80.69
N ILE A 34 15.32 -20.27 80.79
CA ILE A 34 15.67 -21.11 79.64
C ILE A 34 14.42 -21.40 78.81
N ARG A 35 13.31 -21.81 79.44
CA ARG A 35 12.05 -22.09 78.74
C ARG A 35 11.47 -20.87 78.02
N GLU A 36 11.53 -19.69 78.65
CA GLU A 36 11.11 -18.44 78.00
C GLU A 36 11.97 -18.10 76.78
N LEU A 37 13.28 -18.32 76.87
CA LEU A 37 14.21 -18.08 75.77
C LEU A 37 14.01 -19.08 74.63
N GLU A 38 13.76 -20.35 74.93
CA GLU A 38 13.40 -21.38 73.94
C GLU A 38 12.11 -21.01 73.21
N GLN A 39 11.06 -20.63 73.94
CA GLN A 39 9.79 -20.19 73.34
C GLN A 39 9.98 -18.93 72.48
N SER A 40 10.79 -17.97 72.95
CA SER A 40 11.08 -16.75 72.20
C SER A 40 11.89 -17.04 70.94
N LEU A 41 12.81 -18.01 70.97
CA LEU A 41 13.56 -18.47 69.81
C LEU A 41 12.63 -19.12 68.78
N ASP A 42 11.75 -20.02 69.20
CA ASP A 42 10.76 -20.67 68.33
C ASP A 42 9.84 -19.63 67.64
N GLN A 43 9.40 -18.62 68.39
CA GLN A 43 8.57 -17.53 67.83
C GLN A 43 9.35 -16.69 66.80
N ALA A 44 10.64 -16.44 67.06
CA ALA A 44 11.50 -15.72 66.13
C ALA A 44 11.77 -16.52 64.84
N GLU A 45 11.98 -17.84 64.97
CA GLU A 45 12.14 -18.74 63.82
C GLU A 45 10.86 -18.83 62.97
N PHE A 46 9.70 -18.93 63.60
CA PHE A 46 8.41 -18.89 62.92
C PHE A 46 8.21 -17.58 62.14
N SER A 47 8.44 -16.44 62.78
CA SER A 47 8.32 -15.11 62.15
C SER A 47 9.28 -14.95 60.96
N LYS A 48 10.49 -15.50 61.07
CA LYS A 48 11.47 -15.52 59.97
C LYS A 48 10.98 -16.33 58.77
N GLU A 49 10.36 -17.48 59.00
CA GLU A 49 9.80 -18.32 57.92
C GLU A 49 8.62 -17.64 57.24
N GLU A 50 7.72 -16.99 58.00
CA GLU A 50 6.61 -16.20 57.44
C GLU A 50 7.12 -15.07 56.53
N LEU A 51 8.12 -14.31 56.98
CA LEU A 51 8.74 -13.25 56.19
C LEU A 51 9.42 -13.80 54.92
N LEU A 52 10.02 -14.99 54.98
CA LEU A 52 10.63 -15.64 53.83
C LEU A 52 9.57 -16.03 52.78
N VAL A 53 8.43 -16.56 53.22
CA VAL A 53 7.29 -16.90 52.36
C VAL A 53 6.71 -15.63 51.72
N GLU A 54 6.50 -14.57 52.50
CA GLU A 54 6.00 -13.28 51.99
C GLU A 54 6.97 -12.68 50.95
N LYS A 55 8.28 -12.66 51.25
CA LYS A 55 9.32 -12.20 50.31
C LYS A 55 9.25 -12.96 48.99
N ASN A 56 9.14 -14.30 49.04
CA ASN A 56 9.03 -15.13 47.85
C ASN A 56 7.74 -14.85 47.06
N GLN A 57 6.63 -14.58 47.76
CA GLN A 57 5.36 -14.19 47.13
C GLN A 57 5.47 -12.84 46.42
N LEU A 58 6.06 -11.83 47.07
CA LEU A 58 6.30 -10.51 46.49
C LEU A 58 7.23 -10.59 45.28
N PHE A 59 8.29 -11.39 45.35
CA PHE A 59 9.19 -11.62 44.22
C PHE A 59 8.45 -12.20 43.00
N ARG A 60 7.60 -13.22 43.20
CA ARG A 60 6.77 -13.79 42.12
C ARG A 60 5.78 -12.78 41.54
N LYS A 61 5.15 -11.96 42.39
CA LYS A 61 4.25 -10.88 41.95
C LYS A 61 5.00 -9.83 41.11
N HIS A 62 6.18 -9.41 41.57
CA HIS A 62 7.04 -8.48 40.85
C HIS A 62 7.45 -9.03 39.49
N GLN A 63 7.89 -10.29 39.42
CA GLN A 63 8.30 -10.93 38.17
C GLN A 63 7.14 -11.00 37.15
N LYS A 64 5.92 -11.31 37.60
CA LYS A 64 4.73 -11.29 36.73
C LYS A 64 4.45 -9.89 36.19
N LYS A 65 4.48 -8.87 37.05
CA LYS A 65 4.28 -7.47 36.63
C LYS A 65 5.36 -7.02 35.65
N GLN A 66 6.62 -7.39 35.88
CA GLN A 66 7.72 -7.08 34.96
C GLN A 66 7.50 -7.72 33.59
N LYS A 67 7.05 -8.99 33.55
CA LYS A 67 6.77 -9.67 32.28
C LYS A 67 5.65 -8.96 31.50
N THR A 68 4.55 -8.59 32.18
CA THR A 68 3.46 -7.83 31.55
C THR A 68 3.93 -6.45 31.07
N LEU A 69 4.79 -5.77 31.84
CA LEU A 69 5.37 -4.50 31.42
C LEU A 69 6.23 -4.66 30.15
N ASP A 70 7.07 -5.70 30.08
CA ASP A 70 7.91 -5.98 28.92
C ASP A 70 7.06 -6.31 27.66
N GLU A 71 5.95 -7.03 27.82
CA GLU A 71 4.97 -7.30 26.75
C GLU A 71 4.33 -6.00 26.24
N VAL A 72 3.85 -5.14 27.14
CA VAL A 72 3.26 -3.83 26.78
C VAL A 72 4.28 -2.91 26.10
N ILE A 73 5.54 -2.90 26.55
CA ILE A 73 6.61 -2.14 25.89
C ILE A 73 6.82 -2.64 24.45
N SER A 74 6.84 -3.95 24.23
CA SER A 74 6.98 -4.54 22.89
C SER A 74 5.82 -4.16 21.97
N ASP A 75 4.58 -4.18 22.48
CA ASP A 75 3.40 -3.78 21.71
C ASP A 75 3.42 -2.30 21.33
N LEU A 76 3.84 -1.43 22.26
CA LEU A 76 4.02 0.00 22.01
C LEU A 76 5.13 0.28 20.99
N GLU A 77 6.24 -0.46 21.04
CA GLU A 77 7.32 -0.37 20.04
C GLU A 77 6.81 -0.74 18.64
N LEU A 78 6.07 -1.85 18.49
CA LEU A 78 5.46 -2.26 17.22
C LEU A 78 4.44 -1.23 16.72
N SER A 79 3.60 -0.69 17.60
CA SER A 79 2.64 0.35 17.24
C SER A 79 3.34 1.63 16.77
N ASN A 80 4.44 2.02 17.42
CA ASN A 80 5.23 3.19 17.02
C ASN A 80 5.89 2.99 15.66
N GLU A 81 6.43 1.80 15.39
CA GLU A 81 6.98 1.45 14.08
C GLU A 81 5.92 1.52 12.98
N ARG A 82 4.69 1.04 13.25
CA ARG A 82 3.57 1.17 12.32
C ARG A 82 3.19 2.62 12.05
N CYS A 83 3.18 3.47 13.08
CA CYS A 83 2.95 4.92 12.92
C CYS A 83 4.02 5.60 12.05
N GLN A 84 5.29 5.20 12.19
CA GLN A 84 6.38 5.71 11.36
C GLN A 84 6.22 5.29 9.89
N GLN A 85 5.85 4.04 9.63
CA GLN A 85 5.56 3.56 8.27
C GLN A 85 4.41 4.35 7.62
N LEU A 86 3.29 4.52 8.33
CA LEU A 86 2.15 5.31 7.84
C LEU A 86 2.51 6.77 7.58
N THR A 87 3.37 7.35 8.41
CA THR A 87 3.87 8.72 8.22
C THR A 87 4.69 8.83 6.93
N ALA A 88 5.57 7.86 6.66
CA ALA A 88 6.35 7.81 5.42
C ALA A 88 5.47 7.61 4.17
N GLU A 89 4.47 6.72 4.25
CA GLU A 89 3.50 6.51 3.17
C GLU A 89 2.69 7.78 2.87
N LEU A 90 2.21 8.47 3.92
CA LEU A 90 1.48 9.73 3.79
C LEU A 90 2.34 10.82 3.15
N GLN A 91 3.60 10.93 3.56
CA GLN A 91 4.56 11.88 2.96
C GLN A 91 4.81 11.56 1.48
N SER A 92 4.96 10.28 1.14
CA SER A 92 5.11 9.83 -0.25
C SER A 92 3.89 10.19 -1.11
N LYS A 93 2.68 9.92 -0.61
CA LYS A 93 1.43 10.26 -1.29
C LYS A 93 1.22 11.76 -1.42
N ASN A 94 1.62 12.54 -0.42
CA ASN A 94 1.60 13.99 -0.49
C ASN A 94 2.52 14.53 -1.61
N ASN A 95 3.71 13.93 -1.77
CA ASN A 95 4.62 14.29 -2.86
C ASN A 95 4.06 13.92 -4.24
N GLU A 96 3.35 12.79 -4.36
CA GLU A 96 2.66 12.38 -5.58
C GLU A 96 1.53 13.36 -5.95
N LEU A 97 0.72 13.78 -4.97
CA LEU A 97 -0.31 14.79 -5.15
C LEU A 97 0.26 16.13 -5.62
N GLU A 98 1.41 16.54 -5.10
CA GLU A 98 2.06 17.78 -5.52
C GLU A 98 2.54 17.70 -6.98
N LYS A 99 3.06 16.54 -7.42
CA LYS A 99 3.38 16.30 -8.85
C LYS A 99 2.13 16.40 -9.72
N LEU A 100 1.02 15.77 -9.31
CA LEU A 100 -0.25 15.82 -10.05
C LEU A 100 -0.82 17.24 -10.14
N ARG A 101 -0.63 18.08 -9.11
CA ARG A 101 -1.02 19.50 -9.17
C ARG A 101 -0.25 20.25 -10.25
N VAL A 102 1.06 20.00 -10.39
CA VAL A 102 1.88 20.58 -11.46
C VAL A 102 1.41 20.11 -12.83
N PHE A 103 1.15 18.80 -13.01
CA PHE A 103 0.63 18.27 -14.27
C PHE A 103 -0.74 18.87 -14.63
N LYS A 104 -1.66 18.98 -13.66
CA LYS A 104 -2.96 19.62 -13.85
C LYS A 104 -2.83 21.07 -14.32
N PHE A 105 -1.85 21.81 -13.79
CA PHE A 105 -1.55 23.16 -14.24
C PHE A 105 -1.02 23.19 -15.67
N MET A 106 -0.11 22.27 -16.04
CA MET A 106 0.42 22.15 -17.40
C MET A 106 -0.66 21.78 -18.43
N VAL A 107 -1.57 20.87 -18.09
CA VAL A 107 -2.69 20.49 -18.96
C VAL A 107 -3.57 21.71 -19.25
N ARG A 108 -3.97 22.46 -18.21
CA ARG A 108 -4.73 23.71 -18.40
C ARG A 108 -4.00 24.73 -19.26
N GLN A 109 -2.68 24.86 -19.09
CA GLN A 109 -1.89 25.74 -19.94
C GLN A 109 -1.83 25.26 -21.40
N SER A 110 -1.87 23.95 -21.62
CA SER A 110 -1.96 23.36 -22.96
C SER A 110 -3.32 23.66 -23.61
N GLU A 111 -4.42 23.44 -22.87
CA GLU A 111 -5.79 23.71 -23.33
C GLU A 111 -5.96 25.19 -23.75
N ILE A 112 -5.47 26.14 -22.95
CA ILE A 112 -5.51 27.58 -23.29
C ILE A 112 -4.72 27.88 -24.57
N ARG A 113 -3.57 27.23 -24.76
CA ARG A 113 -2.76 27.41 -25.99
C ARG A 113 -3.47 26.83 -27.20
N GLU A 114 -4.10 25.66 -27.05
CA GLU A 114 -4.89 25.03 -28.10
C GLU A 114 -6.09 25.89 -28.50
N GLU A 115 -6.85 26.42 -27.54
CA GLU A 115 -7.96 27.35 -27.79
C GLU A 115 -7.50 28.59 -28.55
N THR A 116 -6.36 29.18 -28.14
CA THR A 116 -5.76 30.35 -28.82
C THR A 116 -5.30 30.02 -30.25
N LEU A 117 -4.79 28.81 -30.49
CA LEU A 117 -4.41 28.37 -31.85
C LEU A 117 -5.65 28.07 -32.70
N GLY A 118 -6.70 27.49 -32.09
CA GLY A 118 -7.98 27.25 -32.73
C GLY A 118 -8.64 28.55 -33.20
N SER A 119 -8.65 29.60 -32.38
CA SER A 119 -9.20 30.89 -32.78
C SER A 119 -8.42 31.52 -33.95
N LYS A 120 -7.08 31.46 -33.92
CA LYS A 120 -6.24 31.95 -35.02
C LYS A 120 -6.47 31.17 -36.31
N LEU A 121 -6.66 29.85 -36.22
CA LEU A 121 -6.96 29.02 -37.37
C LEU A 121 -8.30 29.43 -38.00
N GLU A 122 -9.32 29.66 -37.18
CA GLU A 122 -10.63 30.15 -37.63
C GLU A 122 -10.51 31.51 -38.34
N ASP A 123 -9.75 32.46 -37.77
CA ASP A 123 -9.47 33.76 -38.41
C ASP A 123 -8.83 33.59 -39.80
N THR A 124 -7.82 32.71 -39.93
CA THR A 124 -7.17 32.44 -41.22
C THR A 124 -8.10 31.77 -42.23
N TYR A 125 -9.04 30.93 -41.78
CA TYR A 125 -10.06 30.35 -42.65
C TYR A 125 -11.01 31.43 -43.19
N GLN A 126 -11.40 32.39 -42.35
CA GLN A 126 -12.23 33.52 -42.78
C GLN A 126 -11.51 34.41 -43.79
N GLU A 127 -10.23 34.72 -43.56
CA GLU A 127 -9.38 35.44 -44.50
C GLU A 127 -9.27 34.71 -45.85
N LEU A 128 -9.01 33.40 -45.83
CA LEU A 128 -8.94 32.57 -47.03
C LEU A 128 -10.27 32.57 -47.80
N ALA A 129 -11.40 32.51 -47.10
CA ALA A 129 -12.73 32.57 -47.71
C ALA A 129 -12.98 33.93 -48.40
N ILE A 130 -12.51 35.03 -47.80
CA ILE A 130 -12.54 36.37 -48.41
C ILE A 130 -11.65 36.42 -49.65
N CYS A 131 -10.42 35.89 -49.59
CA CYS A 131 -9.51 35.81 -50.73
C CYS A 131 -10.13 35.05 -51.91
N ARG A 132 -10.76 33.90 -51.68
CA ARG A 132 -11.46 33.12 -52.73
C ARG A 132 -12.62 33.89 -53.37
N LYS A 133 -13.40 34.64 -52.59
CA LYS A 133 -14.47 35.50 -53.13
C LYS A 133 -13.89 36.60 -54.03
N ASN A 134 -12.79 37.22 -53.61
CA ASN A 134 -12.10 38.24 -54.40
C ASN A 134 -11.51 37.68 -55.69
N GLU A 135 -10.92 36.48 -55.64
CA GLU A 135 -10.42 35.76 -56.80
C GLU A 135 -11.53 35.52 -57.84
N LEU A 136 -12.66 34.94 -57.43
CA LEU A 136 -13.83 34.72 -58.31
C LEU A 136 -14.37 36.03 -58.92
N LEU A 137 -14.39 37.11 -58.13
CA LEU A 137 -14.78 38.43 -58.62
C LEU A 137 -13.83 38.91 -59.72
N LEU A 138 -12.53 38.79 -59.51
CA LEU A 138 -11.51 39.17 -60.50
C LEU A 138 -11.59 38.31 -61.75
N GLU A 139 -11.78 36.99 -61.62
CA GLU A 139 -11.99 36.09 -62.76
C GLU A 139 -13.20 36.52 -63.60
N SER A 140 -14.31 36.89 -62.95
CA SER A 140 -15.51 37.38 -63.65
C SER A 140 -15.26 38.70 -64.40
N LYS A 141 -14.45 39.61 -63.82
CA LYS A 141 -14.04 40.87 -64.47
C LYS A 141 -13.13 40.60 -65.66
N ILE A 142 -12.18 39.68 -65.53
CA ILE A 142 -11.28 39.26 -66.61
C ILE A 142 -12.10 38.65 -67.76
N LYS A 143 -13.05 37.75 -67.47
CA LYS A 143 -13.96 37.19 -68.48
C LYS A 143 -14.75 38.27 -69.22
N LYS A 144 -15.31 39.27 -68.50
CA LYS A 144 -16.00 40.42 -69.10
C LYS A 144 -15.09 41.26 -69.99
N LEU A 145 -13.88 41.56 -69.52
CA LEU A 145 -12.88 42.31 -70.30
C LEU A 145 -12.48 41.54 -71.56
N LYS A 146 -12.27 40.22 -71.45
CA LYS A 146 -11.96 39.36 -72.59
C LYS A 146 -13.06 39.37 -73.65
N MET A 147 -14.33 39.22 -73.25
CA MET A 147 -15.48 39.32 -74.17
C MET A 147 -15.55 40.70 -74.84
N LYS A 148 -15.32 41.80 -74.10
CA LYS A 148 -15.26 43.15 -74.68
C LYS A 148 -14.13 43.30 -75.69
N TYR A 149 -12.94 42.79 -75.36
CA TYR A 149 -11.78 42.83 -76.24
C TYR A 149 -12.03 42.02 -77.53
N GLU A 150 -12.54 40.80 -77.42
CA GLU A 150 -12.92 39.98 -78.58
C GLU A 150 -13.98 40.68 -79.45
N SER A 151 -14.97 41.33 -78.84
CA SER A 151 -15.97 42.11 -79.58
C SER A 151 -15.35 43.30 -80.32
N LEU A 152 -14.45 44.05 -79.68
CA LEU A 152 -13.73 45.16 -80.31
C LEU A 152 -12.81 44.67 -81.43
N TYR A 153 -12.06 43.58 -81.19
CA TYR A 153 -11.20 42.96 -82.17
C TYR A 153 -11.99 42.51 -83.41
N ASN A 154 -13.13 41.84 -83.22
CA ASN A 154 -14.02 41.43 -84.30
C ASN A 154 -14.60 42.65 -85.06
N ASN A 155 -15.01 43.70 -84.34
CA ASN A 155 -15.49 44.93 -84.97
C ASN A 155 -14.41 45.63 -85.81
N CYS A 156 -13.19 45.78 -85.29
CA CYS A 156 -12.05 46.33 -86.04
C CYS A 156 -11.66 45.46 -87.23
N HIS A 157 -11.65 44.13 -87.06
CA HIS A 157 -11.36 43.22 -88.16
C HIS A 157 -12.44 43.32 -89.26
N ASN A 158 -13.70 43.54 -88.89
CA ASN A 158 -14.80 43.71 -89.84
C ASN A 158 -14.78 45.09 -90.54
N THR A 159 -14.35 46.16 -89.87
CA THR A 159 -14.22 47.49 -90.48
C THR A 159 -12.97 47.64 -91.36
N LEU A 160 -11.88 46.92 -91.09
CA LEU A 160 -10.67 46.91 -91.94
C LEU A 160 -10.82 46.15 -93.27
N LYS A 161 -11.96 45.49 -93.53
CA LYS A 161 -12.25 44.82 -94.81
C LYS A 161 -12.94 45.71 -95.86
N PHE A 162 -13.15 47.00 -95.61
CA PHE A 162 -13.65 47.94 -96.61
C PHE A 162 -12.70 49.10 -96.86
N THR A 163 -12.15 49.11 -98.08
CA THR A 163 -11.78 50.26 -98.94
C THR A 163 -10.99 51.43 -98.35
N PRO A 164 -9.81 51.76 -98.94
CA PRO A 164 -9.04 52.95 -98.58
C PRO A 164 -9.77 54.21 -99.10
N GLN A 165 -10.09 55.15 -98.21
CA GLN A 165 -10.42 56.53 -98.56
C GLN A 165 -9.47 57.51 -97.88
N PRO A 166 -9.17 58.66 -98.52
CA PRO A 166 -8.10 59.57 -98.12
C PRO A 166 -8.53 60.50 -96.98
N PRO A 167 -7.56 61.19 -96.36
CA PRO A 167 -7.70 61.78 -95.03
C PRO A 167 -8.15 63.24 -95.12
N ASP A 168 -9.38 63.52 -94.71
CA ASP A 168 -9.82 64.88 -94.40
C ASP A 168 -10.58 64.82 -93.07
N ASN A 169 -9.87 65.03 -91.96
CA ASN A 169 -10.44 65.59 -90.72
C ASN A 169 -9.35 65.80 -89.68
N HIS A 170 -8.67 66.93 -89.78
CA HIS A 170 -7.70 67.43 -88.81
C HIS A 170 -8.30 67.60 -87.39
N ASP A 171 -9.63 67.70 -87.26
CA ASP A 171 -10.32 67.84 -85.97
C ASP A 171 -10.36 66.54 -85.15
N ASN A 172 -10.37 65.37 -85.80
CA ASN A 172 -10.37 64.08 -85.08
C ASN A 172 -9.02 63.81 -84.42
N LEU A 173 -7.92 64.24 -85.06
CA LEU A 173 -6.58 64.13 -84.47
C LEU A 173 -6.43 65.03 -83.24
N ALA A 174 -6.96 66.26 -83.29
CA ALA A 174 -6.96 67.17 -82.15
C ALA A 174 -7.78 66.61 -80.98
N THR A 175 -8.94 66.03 -81.26
CA THR A 175 -9.79 65.36 -80.26
C THR A 175 -9.07 64.18 -79.63
N TYR A 176 -8.40 63.34 -80.43
CA TYR A 176 -7.63 62.20 -79.95
C TYR A 176 -6.39 62.61 -79.13
N ILE A 177 -5.70 63.69 -79.51
CA ILE A 177 -4.60 64.27 -78.73
C ILE A 177 -5.10 64.79 -77.38
N ASN A 178 -6.26 65.45 -77.33
CA ASN A 178 -6.86 65.92 -76.08
C ASN A 178 -7.30 64.77 -75.17
N GLU A 179 -7.85 63.70 -75.73
CA GLU A 179 -8.27 62.51 -74.98
C GLU A 179 -7.05 61.73 -74.44
N LEU A 180 -5.98 61.60 -75.24
CA LEU A 180 -4.68 61.08 -74.80
C LEU A 180 -4.06 61.96 -73.69
N SER A 181 -4.16 63.28 -73.82
CA SER A 181 -3.64 64.20 -72.81
C SER A 181 -4.42 64.10 -71.50
N SER A 182 -5.75 64.01 -71.57
CA SER A 182 -6.65 63.83 -70.42
C SER A 182 -6.39 62.50 -69.69
N THR A 183 -6.29 61.40 -70.44
CA THR A 183 -5.99 60.08 -69.87
C THR A 183 -4.59 60.02 -69.25
N ASN A 184 -3.61 60.67 -69.87
CA ASN A 184 -2.24 60.76 -69.33
C ASN A 184 -2.20 61.61 -68.04
N ASN A 185 -2.94 62.72 -67.97
CA ASN A 185 -3.05 63.51 -66.75
C ASN A 185 -3.77 62.74 -65.62
N LYS A 186 -4.82 61.98 -65.95
CA LYS A 186 -5.48 61.09 -64.99
C LYS A 186 -4.53 60.01 -64.48
N LEU A 187 -3.77 59.36 -65.38
CA LEU A 187 -2.78 58.35 -65.00
C LEU A 187 -1.70 58.93 -64.09
N LYS A 188 -1.20 60.14 -64.38
CA LYS A 188 -0.25 60.85 -63.50
C LYS A 188 -0.85 61.13 -62.11
N SER A 189 -2.12 61.55 -62.04
CA SER A 189 -2.82 61.76 -60.77
C SER A 189 -2.96 60.45 -59.98
N ASP A 190 -3.35 59.36 -60.66
CA ASP A 190 -3.49 58.04 -60.02
C ASP A 190 -2.14 57.52 -59.51
N ILE A 191 -1.06 57.68 -60.29
CA ILE A 191 0.31 57.33 -59.87
C ILE A 191 0.74 58.14 -58.65
N LEU A 192 0.44 59.44 -58.59
CA LEU A 192 0.73 60.27 -57.43
C LEU A 192 -0.04 59.81 -56.18
N ASN A 193 -1.33 59.50 -56.32
CA ASN A 193 -2.16 58.98 -55.23
C ASN A 193 -1.64 57.63 -54.71
N TYR A 194 -1.26 56.71 -55.61
CA TYR A 194 -0.66 55.43 -55.18
C TYR A 194 0.69 55.63 -54.48
N LYS A 195 1.50 56.60 -54.94
CA LYS A 195 2.76 56.94 -54.28
C LYS A 195 2.53 57.45 -52.84
N GLU A 196 1.49 58.24 -52.62
CA GLU A 196 1.09 58.73 -51.29
C GLU A 196 0.61 57.59 -50.38
N GLN A 197 -0.27 56.72 -50.87
CA GLN A 197 -0.73 55.54 -50.11
C GLN A 197 0.44 54.62 -49.71
N LEU A 198 1.41 54.44 -50.60
CA LEU A 198 2.59 53.63 -50.35
C LEU A 198 3.53 54.30 -49.33
N SER A 199 3.57 55.63 -49.27
CA SER A 199 4.27 56.38 -48.22
C SER A 199 3.62 56.16 -46.86
N ASN A 200 2.28 56.29 -46.78
CA ASN A 200 1.52 56.10 -45.54
C ASN A 200 1.66 54.67 -45.00
N ALA A 201 1.62 53.67 -45.88
CA ALA A 201 1.83 52.27 -45.49
C ALA A 201 3.24 52.01 -44.94
N ARG A 202 4.27 52.68 -45.48
CA ARG A 202 5.64 52.57 -44.95
C ARG A 202 5.75 53.17 -43.55
N GLU A 203 5.14 54.33 -43.31
CA GLU A 203 5.12 54.96 -41.99
C GLU A 203 4.41 54.09 -40.93
N GLU A 204 3.32 53.41 -41.30
CA GLU A 204 2.62 52.49 -40.41
C GLU A 204 3.47 51.25 -40.05
N ILE A 205 4.20 50.70 -41.03
CA ILE A 205 5.14 49.60 -40.80
C ILE A 205 6.26 50.03 -39.84
N ASP A 206 6.82 51.24 -40.01
CA ASP A 206 7.86 51.76 -39.13
C ASP A 206 7.35 51.95 -37.70
N HIS A 207 6.13 52.46 -37.53
CA HIS A 207 5.48 52.59 -36.22
C HIS A 207 5.24 51.21 -35.55
N LEU A 208 4.81 50.20 -36.30
CA LEU A 208 4.65 48.84 -35.78
C LEU A 208 5.99 48.21 -35.38
N HIS A 209 7.04 48.39 -36.17
CA HIS A 209 8.39 47.93 -35.82
C HIS A 209 8.88 48.58 -34.51
N GLN A 210 8.67 49.89 -34.35
CA GLN A 210 9.04 50.58 -33.12
C GLN A 210 8.28 50.03 -31.89
N LYS A 211 6.99 49.72 -32.05
CA LYS A 211 6.16 49.12 -30.99
C LYS A 211 6.61 47.70 -30.60
N ILE A 212 7.05 46.90 -31.56
CA ILE A 212 7.61 45.56 -31.31
C ILE A 212 8.96 45.68 -30.58
N GLN A 213 9.83 46.58 -31.03
CA GLN A 213 11.15 46.79 -30.41
C GLN A 213 11.04 47.29 -28.96
N TYR A 214 10.06 48.15 -28.67
CA TYR A 214 9.78 48.63 -27.31
C TYR A 214 9.22 47.52 -26.39
N LYS A 215 8.41 46.61 -26.93
CA LYS A 215 7.91 45.44 -26.18
C LYS A 215 8.98 44.38 -25.94
N SER A 216 10.00 44.28 -26.81
CA SER A 216 11.08 43.31 -26.67
C SER A 216 12.20 43.74 -25.71
N THR A 217 12.35 45.03 -25.43
CA THR A 217 13.42 45.58 -24.58
C THR A 217 12.99 45.89 -23.14
N GLN A 218 11.72 45.67 -22.78
CA GLN A 218 11.25 45.76 -21.39
C GLN A 218 11.74 44.53 -20.57
N PRO A 219 12.58 44.72 -19.54
CA PRO A 219 13.02 43.63 -18.68
C PRO A 219 11.84 43.07 -17.88
N ARG A 220 11.66 41.75 -17.96
CA ARG A 220 10.55 40.96 -17.43
C ARG A 220 10.58 40.83 -15.89
N ASN A 221 10.64 41.94 -15.16
CA ASN A 221 10.91 41.97 -13.72
C ASN A 221 9.71 42.34 -12.81
N SER A 222 8.46 42.14 -13.22
CA SER A 222 7.30 42.54 -12.38
C SER A 222 6.09 41.60 -12.39
N LEU A 223 6.27 40.31 -12.62
CA LEU A 223 5.22 39.29 -12.43
C LEU A 223 5.58 38.29 -11.33
N GLN A 224 5.78 38.81 -10.11
CA GLN A 224 5.86 37.99 -8.89
C GLN A 224 5.12 38.57 -7.67
N LYS A 225 4.32 39.64 -7.81
CA LYS A 225 3.72 40.32 -6.63
C LYS A 225 2.20 40.26 -6.46
N GLU A 226 1.48 39.45 -7.24
CA GLU A 226 0.01 39.41 -7.12
C GLU A 226 -0.57 37.99 -7.02
N LYS A 227 0.03 37.16 -6.15
CA LYS A 227 -0.60 35.90 -5.72
C LYS A 227 -0.18 35.48 -4.31
N LYS A 228 -0.33 36.39 -3.34
CA LYS A 228 -0.27 36.08 -1.90
C LYS A 228 -1.37 36.84 -1.16
N ARG A 229 -2.62 36.39 -1.32
CA ARG A 229 -3.72 36.75 -0.41
C ARG A 229 -4.78 35.65 -0.34
N ALA A 230 -4.37 34.49 0.16
CA ALA A 230 -5.21 33.54 0.88
C ALA A 230 -4.26 32.57 1.60
N GLU A 231 -4.57 32.25 2.85
CA GLU A 231 -3.83 31.35 3.76
C GLU A 231 -2.67 31.99 4.54
N SER A 232 -3.05 32.71 5.61
CA SER A 232 -2.20 33.01 6.77
C SER A 232 -3.03 32.98 8.04
N ILE A 233 -3.26 31.78 8.58
CA ILE A 233 -3.50 31.55 10.01
C ILE A 233 -2.73 30.29 10.40
N HIS A 234 -1.47 30.42 10.79
CA HIS A 234 -0.89 29.51 11.80
C HIS A 234 0.34 30.11 12.49
N CYS A 235 0.59 29.57 13.66
CA CYS A 235 1.10 30.21 14.86
C CYS A 235 2.57 30.65 14.84
N LYS A 236 2.83 31.67 15.66
CA LYS A 236 4.16 32.12 16.07
C LYS A 236 4.80 31.04 16.95
N GLU A 237 6.02 30.65 16.61
CA GLU A 237 6.98 30.21 17.63
C GLU A 237 8.38 30.71 17.27
N ASN A 238 8.99 31.36 18.26
CA ASN A 238 10.27 32.06 18.18
C ASN A 238 11.42 31.07 18.26
N TYR A 239 12.41 31.09 17.35
CA TYR A 239 13.83 30.86 17.70
C TYR A 239 14.78 31.55 16.70
N LYS A 240 15.87 32.09 17.25
CA LYS A 240 16.89 32.98 16.64
C LYS A 240 17.79 32.27 15.60
N PRO A 241 18.48 33.04 14.71
CA PRO A 241 19.30 32.47 13.66
C PRO A 241 20.77 32.26 14.08
N ALA A 242 21.37 31.18 13.59
CA ALA A 242 22.82 31.00 13.52
C ALA A 242 23.23 30.80 12.06
N HIS A 243 24.39 31.38 11.74
CA HIS A 243 24.95 31.60 10.42
C HIS A 243 25.49 30.33 9.72
N SER A 244 25.67 30.52 8.39
CA SER A 244 26.67 29.88 7.49
C SER A 244 26.23 28.55 6.87
N LYS A 245 26.57 28.16 5.64
CA LYS A 245 27.35 28.73 4.53
C LYS A 245 27.19 27.77 3.32
N THR A 246 27.21 28.33 2.12
CA THR A 246 27.72 27.73 0.85
C THR A 246 26.91 26.66 0.10
N ASN A 247 26.54 27.05 -1.12
CA ASN A 247 26.09 26.26 -2.27
C ASN A 247 27.09 25.18 -2.69
N ILE A 248 26.62 23.94 -2.92
CA ILE A 248 27.10 23.06 -4.00
C ILE A 248 25.90 22.25 -4.52
N ILE A 249 25.69 22.32 -5.83
CA ILE A 249 24.70 21.59 -6.63
C ILE A 249 25.15 20.14 -6.80
N PRO A 250 24.27 19.12 -6.65
CA PRO A 250 24.48 17.83 -7.28
C PRO A 250 23.50 17.60 -8.45
N SER A 251 24.09 17.10 -9.53
CA SER A 251 23.50 16.66 -10.79
C SER A 251 22.55 15.47 -10.63
N LEU A 252 21.59 15.40 -11.56
CA LEU A 252 20.60 14.34 -11.75
C LEU A 252 21.23 12.94 -11.91
N PRO A 253 20.58 11.86 -11.42
CA PRO A 253 20.92 10.50 -11.83
C PRO A 253 20.20 10.11 -13.13
N THR A 254 20.99 9.69 -14.10
CA THR A 254 20.56 9.01 -15.33
C THR A 254 20.03 7.61 -14.99
N VAL A 255 18.83 7.31 -15.47
CA VAL A 255 18.17 6.01 -15.29
C VAL A 255 18.84 4.98 -16.20
N SER A 256 19.48 3.96 -15.64
CA SER A 256 19.93 2.78 -16.36
C SER A 256 18.81 1.74 -16.39
N SER A 257 18.41 1.36 -17.60
CA SER A 257 17.60 0.17 -17.89
C SER A 257 18.52 -1.06 -17.97
N SER A 258 18.24 -2.07 -17.15
CA SER A 258 18.80 -3.41 -17.34
C SER A 258 17.69 -4.46 -17.27
N MET A 259 17.61 -5.23 -18.36
CA MET A 259 16.81 -6.44 -18.50
C MET A 259 17.44 -7.60 -17.74
N PRO A 260 16.68 -8.55 -17.17
CA PRO A 260 17.22 -9.84 -16.78
C PRO A 260 17.06 -10.85 -17.92
N THR A 261 18.20 -11.35 -18.41
CA THR A 261 18.30 -12.55 -19.23
C THR A 261 18.06 -13.79 -18.38
N ALA A 262 17.11 -14.63 -18.80
CA ALA A 262 16.85 -15.94 -18.24
C ALA A 262 18.03 -16.91 -18.46
N GLY A 263 18.32 -17.74 -17.46
CA GLY A 263 19.24 -18.87 -17.55
C GLY A 263 18.72 -20.04 -16.71
N PRO A 264 18.74 -21.30 -17.20
CA PRO A 264 18.07 -22.43 -16.56
C PRO A 264 19.04 -23.24 -15.69
N SER A 265 18.72 -23.42 -14.40
CA SER A 265 19.30 -24.49 -13.59
C SER A 265 18.41 -24.81 -12.39
N SER A 266 17.47 -25.73 -12.58
CA SER A 266 16.71 -26.34 -11.48
C SER A 266 17.50 -27.51 -10.86
N PRO A 267 17.78 -27.53 -9.56
CA PRO A 267 18.10 -28.77 -8.87
C PRO A 267 16.81 -29.53 -8.53
N VAL A 268 16.78 -30.80 -8.91
CA VAL A 268 15.73 -31.76 -8.57
C VAL A 268 15.77 -32.00 -7.05
N VAL A 269 14.68 -31.65 -6.35
CA VAL A 269 14.49 -31.93 -4.92
C VAL A 269 13.51 -33.09 -4.79
N HIS A 270 14.00 -34.25 -4.36
CA HIS A 270 13.16 -35.38 -3.98
C HIS A 270 12.60 -35.16 -2.57
N HIS A 271 11.29 -34.88 -2.46
CA HIS A 271 10.59 -34.87 -1.18
C HIS A 271 10.07 -36.28 -0.85
N HIS A 272 10.71 -36.96 0.10
CA HIS A 272 10.14 -38.14 0.77
C HIS A 272 9.24 -37.68 1.93
N TYR A 273 7.93 -37.82 1.76
CA TYR A 273 6.96 -37.65 2.84
C TYR A 273 6.72 -38.99 3.54
N HIS A 274 7.20 -39.12 4.79
CA HIS A 274 6.74 -40.16 5.71
C HIS A 274 5.51 -39.65 6.48
N TYR A 275 4.32 -40.13 6.10
CA TYR A 275 3.11 -39.96 6.90
C TYR A 275 3.06 -41.01 8.01
N TYR A 276 3.22 -40.59 9.26
CA TYR A 276 2.76 -41.36 10.42
C TYR A 276 1.32 -40.94 10.75
N MET A 277 0.34 -41.70 10.25
CA MET A 277 -1.02 -41.68 10.81
C MET A 277 -1.04 -42.56 12.06
N LYS A 278 -1.11 -41.89 13.21
CA LYS A 278 -1.30 -42.46 14.53
C LYS A 278 -2.77 -42.87 14.68
N ASN A 279 -3.05 -44.16 14.51
CA ASN A 279 -4.33 -44.74 14.89
C ASN A 279 -4.51 -44.66 16.41
N LYS A 280 -5.50 -43.89 16.85
CA LYS A 280 -6.19 -44.14 18.12
C LYS A 280 -7.66 -44.36 17.82
N ALA A 281 -8.02 -45.63 17.72
CA ALA A 281 -9.38 -46.08 17.99
C ALA A 281 -9.61 -45.97 19.49
N GLU A 282 -10.65 -45.26 19.90
CA GLU A 282 -11.41 -45.48 21.13
C GLU A 282 -12.69 -44.63 21.06
N GLY A 283 -13.80 -45.27 21.39
CA GLY A 283 -15.15 -44.94 20.92
C GLY A 283 -15.85 -43.78 21.61
N GLY A 284 -17.00 -43.42 21.04
CA GLY A 284 -17.89 -42.39 21.53
C GLY A 284 -19.20 -42.42 20.75
N ASN A 285 -20.11 -43.27 21.23
CA ASN A 285 -21.50 -43.39 20.83
C ASN A 285 -22.25 -42.09 21.13
N THR A 286 -22.88 -41.47 20.12
CA THR A 286 -23.99 -40.51 20.29
C THR A 286 -24.73 -40.38 18.97
N ASP A 287 -25.92 -40.99 18.95
CA ASP A 287 -27.07 -40.56 18.16
C ASP A 287 -27.24 -39.04 18.26
N CYS A 288 -27.38 -38.38 17.10
CA CYS A 288 -28.35 -37.31 16.88
C CYS A 288 -28.37 -36.99 15.38
N CYS A 289 -29.56 -37.19 14.82
CA CYS A 289 -29.94 -36.99 13.43
C CYS A 289 -29.73 -35.53 13.00
N ASP A 290 -29.06 -35.30 11.87
CA ASP A 290 -29.56 -34.32 10.90
C ASP A 290 -28.99 -34.54 9.49
N GLU A 291 -29.84 -34.26 8.54
CA GLU A 291 -29.86 -34.65 7.14
C GLU A 291 -28.73 -34.01 6.31
N MET A 292 -27.78 -34.82 5.82
CA MET A 292 -26.90 -34.43 4.71
C MET A 292 -27.01 -35.47 3.59
N VAL A 293 -27.87 -35.13 2.62
CA VAL A 293 -27.92 -35.77 1.31
C VAL A 293 -26.56 -35.58 0.62
N VAL A 294 -25.82 -36.66 0.51
CA VAL A 294 -24.63 -36.79 -0.35
C VAL A 294 -25.13 -37.18 -1.76
N PRO A 295 -24.91 -36.38 -2.81
CA PRO A 295 -25.13 -36.85 -4.17
C PRO A 295 -24.02 -37.86 -4.49
N THR A 296 -24.41 -39.11 -4.62
CA THR A 296 -23.58 -40.17 -5.18
C THR A 296 -23.43 -39.90 -6.68
N GLU A 297 -22.21 -39.68 -7.15
CA GLU A 297 -21.87 -39.69 -8.57
C GLU A 297 -22.25 -41.06 -9.16
N ARG A 298 -23.41 -41.11 -9.81
CA ARG A 298 -23.69 -42.09 -10.85
C ARG A 298 -23.14 -41.52 -12.14
N ALA A 299 -22.18 -42.23 -12.72
CA ALA A 299 -21.79 -42.07 -14.11
C ALA A 299 -22.95 -42.52 -15.00
N ASP A 300 -23.94 -41.65 -15.17
CA ASP A 300 -25.01 -41.82 -16.14
C ASP A 300 -24.59 -41.20 -17.48
N ILE A 301 -24.65 -42.04 -18.50
CA ILE A 301 -24.49 -41.74 -19.93
C ILE A 301 -25.46 -40.60 -20.29
N PRO A 302 -25.08 -39.61 -21.13
CA PRO A 302 -25.96 -38.50 -21.48
C PRO A 302 -27.23 -39.03 -22.14
N GLN A 303 -28.33 -39.02 -21.39
CA GLN A 303 -29.66 -39.35 -21.88
C GLN A 303 -30.09 -38.19 -22.78
N GLU A 304 -30.12 -38.42 -24.09
CA GLU A 304 -30.76 -37.53 -25.07
C GLU A 304 -32.18 -37.25 -24.57
N ARG A 305 -32.39 -36.06 -24.01
CA ARG A 305 -33.73 -35.54 -23.76
C ARG A 305 -34.33 -35.29 -25.14
N SER A 306 -35.08 -36.26 -25.65
CA SER A 306 -35.93 -36.10 -26.83
C SER A 306 -37.00 -35.06 -26.50
N LEU A 307 -36.68 -33.79 -26.77
CA LEU A 307 -37.58 -32.65 -26.60
C LEU A 307 -38.78 -32.83 -27.53
N SER A 308 -39.99 -32.65 -26.99
CA SER A 308 -41.20 -32.68 -27.79
C SER A 308 -41.20 -31.50 -28.78
N PRO A 309 -41.71 -31.66 -30.02
CA PRO A 309 -41.61 -30.63 -31.08
C PRO A 309 -42.27 -29.28 -30.76
N ASP A 310 -43.17 -29.22 -29.78
CA ASP A 310 -43.88 -27.99 -29.40
C ASP A 310 -43.15 -27.16 -28.32
N GLU A 311 -41.98 -27.63 -27.87
CA GLU A 311 -41.12 -26.97 -26.87
C GLU A 311 -39.89 -26.29 -27.49
N ILE A 312 -39.96 -25.88 -28.76
CA ILE A 312 -39.03 -24.92 -29.39
C ILE A 312 -39.30 -23.53 -28.77
N LYS A 313 -39.06 -23.44 -27.46
CA LYS A 313 -39.40 -22.34 -26.59
C LYS A 313 -38.19 -21.43 -26.54
N TYR A 314 -38.22 -20.42 -27.41
CA TYR A 314 -37.37 -19.22 -27.41
C TYR A 314 -35.86 -19.45 -27.14
N PRO A 315 -34.97 -19.38 -28.15
CA PRO A 315 -33.52 -19.61 -27.97
C PRO A 315 -32.88 -18.76 -26.86
N PHE A 316 -33.47 -17.60 -26.56
CA PHE A 316 -33.07 -16.75 -25.44
C PHE A 316 -33.30 -17.38 -24.05
N VAL A 317 -34.31 -18.24 -23.86
CA VAL A 317 -34.56 -18.91 -22.58
C VAL A 317 -33.52 -20.00 -22.34
N VAL A 318 -33.20 -20.79 -23.37
CA VAL A 318 -32.14 -21.79 -23.30
C VAL A 318 -30.79 -21.12 -23.05
N LEU A 319 -30.51 -20.02 -23.76
CA LEU A 319 -29.32 -19.22 -23.55
C LEU A 319 -29.26 -18.64 -22.12
N GLN A 320 -30.37 -18.10 -21.62
CA GLN A 320 -30.46 -17.57 -20.26
C GLN A 320 -30.13 -18.65 -19.22
N ASP A 321 -30.70 -19.85 -19.34
CA ASP A 321 -30.44 -20.97 -18.42
C ASP A 321 -28.96 -21.37 -18.45
N GLN A 322 -28.35 -21.45 -19.64
CA GLN A 322 -26.93 -21.75 -19.79
C GLN A 322 -26.03 -20.66 -19.16
N ILE A 323 -26.33 -19.38 -19.39
CA ILE A 323 -25.59 -18.28 -18.75
C ILE A 323 -25.71 -18.37 -17.24
N SER A 324 -26.92 -18.60 -16.71
CA SER A 324 -27.15 -18.74 -15.28
C SER A 324 -26.30 -19.87 -14.70
N GLN A 325 -26.23 -21.02 -15.35
CA GLN A 325 -25.37 -22.13 -14.93
C GLN A 325 -23.88 -21.77 -14.96
N VAL A 326 -23.42 -21.07 -16.00
CA VAL A 326 -22.03 -20.59 -16.11
C VAL A 326 -21.70 -19.59 -14.99
N LEU A 327 -22.60 -18.64 -14.73
CA LEU A 327 -22.44 -17.65 -13.67
C LEU A 327 -22.42 -18.29 -12.29
N ASP A 328 -23.30 -19.27 -12.02
CA ASP A 328 -23.32 -20.00 -10.76
C ASP A 328 -22.03 -20.79 -10.55
N ARG A 329 -21.51 -21.41 -11.62
CA ARG A 329 -20.20 -22.09 -11.59
C ARG A 329 -19.07 -21.09 -11.32
N LEU A 330 -19.05 -19.94 -11.99
CA LEU A 330 -18.08 -18.86 -11.73
C LEU A 330 -18.20 -18.31 -10.30
N HIS A 331 -19.41 -18.20 -9.75
CA HIS A 331 -19.61 -17.80 -8.34
C HIS A 331 -19.08 -18.87 -7.38
N SER A 332 -19.31 -20.15 -7.67
CA SER A 332 -18.83 -21.26 -6.86
C SER A 332 -17.31 -21.43 -6.87
N SER A 333 -16.62 -20.89 -7.90
CA SER A 333 -15.16 -20.89 -7.96
C SER A 333 -14.51 -19.84 -7.06
N ASP A 334 -15.26 -18.91 -6.47
CA ASP A 334 -14.73 -17.95 -5.51
C ASP A 334 -14.02 -18.70 -4.37
N ILE A 335 -12.78 -18.30 -4.06
CA ILE A 335 -11.93 -18.96 -3.07
C ILE A 335 -12.65 -19.13 -1.72
N ARG A 336 -13.47 -18.17 -1.29
CA ARG A 336 -14.23 -18.27 -0.03
C ARG A 336 -15.38 -19.25 -0.14
N ALA A 337 -16.10 -19.27 -1.26
CA ALA A 337 -17.18 -20.22 -1.52
C ALA A 337 -16.64 -21.65 -1.62
N LEU A 338 -15.53 -21.83 -2.34
CA LEU A 338 -14.83 -23.10 -2.49
C LEU A 338 -14.34 -23.62 -1.14
N ASN A 339 -13.73 -22.76 -0.32
CA ASN A 339 -13.26 -23.12 1.03
C ASN A 339 -14.42 -23.55 1.95
N ARG A 340 -15.57 -22.85 1.89
CA ARG A 340 -16.79 -23.23 2.64
C ARG A 340 -17.31 -24.58 2.20
N LYS A 341 -17.31 -24.86 0.89
CA LYS A 341 -17.79 -26.14 0.33
C LYS A 341 -16.90 -27.32 0.73
N LEU A 342 -15.58 -27.12 0.75
CA LEU A 342 -14.61 -28.15 1.11
C LEU A 342 -14.50 -28.40 2.63
N LYS A 343 -15.10 -27.54 3.46
CA LYS A 343 -15.14 -27.65 4.94
C LYS A 343 -13.77 -27.88 5.60
N ARG A 344 -12.70 -27.35 5.00
CA ARG A 344 -11.31 -27.51 5.49
C ARG A 344 -10.57 -26.18 5.37
N ALA A 345 -9.69 -25.87 6.31
CA ALA A 345 -8.79 -24.72 6.18
C ALA A 345 -7.62 -25.08 5.23
N PHE A 346 -7.78 -24.79 3.95
CA PHE A 346 -6.70 -24.91 2.96
C PHE A 346 -5.80 -23.66 2.94
N ASP A 347 -4.55 -23.82 2.50
CA ASP A 347 -3.69 -22.67 2.18
C ASP A 347 -4.27 -21.93 0.98
N ILE A 348 -4.17 -20.60 0.99
CA ILE A 348 -4.71 -19.73 -0.05
C ILE A 348 -4.12 -20.05 -1.42
N ILE A 349 -2.86 -20.52 -1.45
CA ILE A 349 -2.14 -20.87 -2.68
C ILE A 349 -2.80 -22.09 -3.35
N GLU A 350 -3.14 -23.10 -2.55
CA GLU A 350 -3.81 -24.32 -3.03
C GLU A 350 -5.25 -24.01 -3.48
N LEU A 351 -5.99 -23.23 -2.69
CA LEU A 351 -7.34 -22.80 -3.08
C LEU A 351 -7.35 -21.95 -4.35
N SER A 352 -6.36 -21.08 -4.53
CA SER A 352 -6.20 -20.27 -5.74
C SER A 352 -5.92 -21.14 -6.96
N SER A 353 -5.04 -22.14 -6.83
CA SER A 353 -4.79 -23.12 -7.91
C SER A 353 -6.04 -23.91 -8.28
N MET A 354 -6.79 -24.41 -7.29
CA MET A 354 -8.06 -25.12 -7.54
C MET A 354 -9.11 -24.20 -8.18
N SER A 355 -9.26 -22.98 -7.67
CA SER A 355 -10.17 -21.97 -8.22
C SER A 355 -9.84 -21.65 -9.68
N ASN A 356 -8.56 -21.43 -9.98
CA ASN A 356 -8.08 -21.13 -11.33
C ASN A 356 -8.38 -22.28 -12.30
N SER A 357 -8.13 -23.53 -11.89
CA SER A 357 -8.46 -24.69 -12.73
C SER A 357 -9.97 -24.80 -13.02
N VAL A 358 -10.83 -24.50 -12.04
CA VAL A 358 -12.29 -24.46 -12.25
C VAL A 358 -12.67 -23.34 -13.22
N ILE A 359 -12.07 -22.15 -13.08
CA ILE A 359 -12.33 -21.01 -13.97
C ILE A 359 -11.88 -21.32 -15.40
N GLU A 360 -10.68 -21.87 -15.59
CA GLU A 360 -10.16 -22.26 -16.91
C GLU A 360 -11.10 -23.25 -17.61
N ASN A 361 -11.60 -24.26 -16.90
CA ASN A 361 -12.58 -25.19 -17.45
C ASN A 361 -13.89 -24.49 -17.85
N ILE A 362 -14.36 -23.52 -17.04
CA ILE A 362 -15.56 -22.73 -17.39
C ILE A 362 -15.31 -21.87 -18.64
N VAL A 363 -14.13 -21.27 -18.79
CA VAL A 363 -13.77 -20.49 -19.98
C VAL A 363 -13.78 -21.37 -21.23
N ILE A 364 -13.25 -22.60 -21.15
CA ILE A 364 -13.33 -23.59 -22.24
C ILE A 364 -14.78 -23.93 -22.58
N ASP A 365 -15.63 -24.13 -21.57
CA ASP A 365 -17.06 -24.41 -21.79
C ASP A 365 -17.75 -23.24 -22.53
N ILE A 366 -17.43 -21.99 -22.16
CA ILE A 366 -17.93 -20.77 -22.83
C ILE A 366 -17.50 -20.72 -24.30
N ASP A 367 -16.27 -21.15 -24.62
CA ASP A 367 -15.81 -21.23 -26.02
C ASP A 367 -16.67 -22.17 -26.86
N THR A 368 -17.06 -23.31 -26.28
CA THR A 368 -17.88 -24.33 -26.95
C THR A 368 -19.38 -24.01 -27.00
N LEU A 369 -19.82 -22.89 -26.41
CA LEU A 369 -21.23 -22.55 -26.27
C LEU A 369 -21.94 -22.38 -27.64
N ASP A 370 -21.21 -21.99 -28.68
CA ASP A 370 -21.74 -21.90 -30.06
C ASP A 370 -22.20 -23.25 -30.60
N ASN A 371 -21.59 -24.35 -30.15
CA ASN A 371 -21.96 -25.70 -30.59
C ASN A 371 -23.36 -26.09 -30.08
N GLN A 372 -23.82 -25.48 -28.99
CA GLN A 372 -25.15 -25.76 -28.42
C GLN A 372 -26.27 -25.07 -29.21
N PHE A 373 -25.93 -24.10 -30.06
CA PHE A 373 -26.85 -23.36 -30.93
C PHE A 373 -26.58 -23.61 -32.42
N LEU A 374 -25.90 -24.72 -32.78
CA LEU A 374 -25.65 -25.10 -34.17
C LEU A 374 -26.95 -25.21 -34.98
N TRP A 375 -28.01 -25.76 -34.38
CA TRP A 375 -29.34 -25.87 -34.99
C TRP A 375 -29.94 -24.51 -35.38
N LEU A 376 -29.52 -23.43 -34.73
CA LEU A 376 -30.00 -22.07 -34.98
C LEU A 376 -29.31 -21.41 -36.19
N LYS A 377 -28.16 -21.94 -36.65
CA LYS A 377 -27.40 -21.39 -37.79
C LYS A 377 -28.01 -21.75 -39.15
N GLU A 378 -28.91 -22.74 -39.19
CA GLU A 378 -29.54 -23.19 -40.44
C GLU A 378 -30.68 -22.25 -40.89
N GLU A 379 -31.28 -21.52 -39.95
CA GLU A 379 -32.33 -20.52 -40.21
C GLU A 379 -31.68 -19.13 -40.39
N GLY A 380 -31.41 -18.73 -41.63
CA GLY A 380 -30.57 -17.57 -42.02
C GLY A 380 -30.98 -16.17 -41.54
N ASP A 381 -31.95 -16.02 -40.64
CA ASP A 381 -32.46 -14.74 -40.12
C ASP A 381 -31.96 -14.41 -38.69
N LEU A 382 -31.09 -15.23 -38.11
CA LEU A 382 -30.63 -15.13 -36.71
C LEU A 382 -29.25 -14.45 -36.54
N PHE A 383 -28.87 -13.58 -37.48
CA PHE A 383 -27.62 -12.81 -37.38
C PHE A 383 -27.54 -12.01 -36.07
N ALA A 384 -28.66 -11.38 -35.66
CA ALA A 384 -28.73 -10.63 -34.41
C ALA A 384 -28.50 -11.49 -33.16
N PHE A 385 -28.97 -12.75 -33.15
CA PHE A 385 -28.73 -13.68 -32.05
C PHE A 385 -27.26 -14.08 -31.97
N SER A 386 -26.63 -14.35 -33.13
CA SER A 386 -25.22 -14.74 -33.18
C SER A 386 -24.31 -13.62 -32.67
N SER A 387 -24.54 -12.37 -33.08
CA SER A 387 -23.79 -11.22 -32.57
C SER A 387 -24.02 -10.99 -31.08
N PHE A 388 -25.24 -11.19 -30.59
CA PHE A 388 -25.54 -11.10 -29.16
C PHE A 388 -24.82 -12.20 -28.35
N LEU A 389 -24.80 -13.43 -28.87
CA LEU A 389 -24.12 -14.57 -28.27
C LEU A 389 -22.61 -14.33 -28.15
N GLU A 390 -22.00 -13.75 -29.18
CA GLU A 390 -20.57 -13.41 -29.20
C GLU A 390 -20.22 -12.38 -28.13
N ILE A 391 -20.98 -11.27 -28.04
CA ILE A 391 -20.78 -10.24 -27.00
C ILE A 391 -20.88 -10.85 -25.59
N LEU A 392 -21.83 -11.74 -25.40
CA LEU A 392 -22.08 -12.38 -24.13
C LEU A 392 -20.97 -13.38 -23.77
N LYS A 393 -20.47 -14.16 -24.74
CA LYS A 393 -19.30 -15.03 -24.57
C LYS A 393 -18.09 -14.22 -24.13
N ASP A 394 -17.82 -13.10 -24.81
CA ASP A 394 -16.71 -12.21 -24.48
C ASP A 394 -16.86 -11.63 -23.07
N ALA A 395 -18.06 -11.18 -22.70
CA ALA A 395 -18.33 -10.68 -21.35
C ALA A 395 -18.10 -11.75 -20.27
N LEU A 396 -18.51 -13.00 -20.51
CA LEU A 396 -18.30 -14.11 -19.58
C LEU A 396 -16.83 -14.52 -19.49
N LYS A 397 -16.09 -14.48 -20.60
CA LYS A 397 -14.63 -14.71 -20.62
C LYS A 397 -13.89 -13.65 -19.83
N GLU A 398 -14.19 -12.37 -20.08
CA GLU A 398 -13.61 -11.25 -19.33
C GLU A 398 -13.89 -11.37 -17.83
N LEU A 399 -15.10 -11.80 -17.45
CA LEU A 399 -15.42 -12.08 -16.05
C LEU A 399 -14.58 -13.23 -15.47
N GLY A 400 -14.33 -14.28 -16.24
CA GLY A 400 -13.44 -15.38 -15.87
C GLY A 400 -11.98 -14.91 -15.69
N LEU A 401 -11.44 -14.18 -16.66
CA LEU A 401 -10.08 -13.60 -16.61
C LEU A 401 -9.91 -12.65 -15.42
N LEU A 402 -10.91 -11.80 -15.14
CA LEU A 402 -10.89 -10.91 -13.99
C LEU A 402 -10.83 -11.69 -12.67
N LYS A 403 -11.53 -12.83 -12.56
CA LYS A 403 -11.45 -13.70 -11.39
C LYS A 403 -10.08 -14.35 -11.23
N LEU A 404 -9.45 -14.80 -12.32
CA LEU A 404 -8.06 -15.28 -12.29
C LEU A 404 -7.10 -14.19 -11.75
N ALA A 405 -7.21 -12.97 -12.26
CA ALA A 405 -6.39 -11.85 -11.79
C ALA A 405 -6.63 -11.52 -10.31
N VAL A 406 -7.88 -11.59 -9.83
CA VAL A 406 -8.20 -11.41 -8.41
C VAL A 406 -7.55 -12.51 -7.56
N ASN A 407 -7.58 -13.76 -8.00
CA ASN A 407 -6.93 -14.87 -7.32
C ASN A 407 -5.41 -14.70 -7.22
N GLU A 408 -4.76 -14.25 -8.31
CA GLU A 408 -3.33 -13.94 -8.32
C GLU A 408 -2.99 -12.81 -7.33
N MET A 409 -3.78 -11.73 -7.32
CA MET A 409 -3.58 -10.62 -6.37
C MET A 409 -3.75 -11.07 -4.91
N GLN A 410 -4.72 -11.95 -4.63
CA GLN A 410 -4.92 -12.49 -3.28
C GLN A 410 -3.72 -13.34 -2.83
N VAL A 411 -3.18 -14.18 -3.70
CA VAL A 411 -1.97 -14.96 -3.43
C VAL A 411 -0.78 -14.05 -3.19
N ALA A 412 -0.55 -13.07 -4.07
CA ALA A 412 0.54 -12.11 -3.95
C ALA A 412 0.45 -11.31 -2.64
N TYR A 413 -0.76 -10.89 -2.24
CA TYR A 413 -0.98 -10.22 -0.95
C TYR A 413 -0.58 -11.10 0.23
N VAL A 414 -1.04 -12.36 0.27
CA VAL A 414 -0.70 -13.27 1.37
C VAL A 414 0.80 -13.60 1.39
N GLN A 415 1.42 -13.78 0.23
CA GLN A 415 2.87 -13.96 0.15
C GLN A 415 3.62 -12.74 0.68
N LYS A 416 3.13 -11.52 0.40
CA LYS A 416 3.73 -10.29 0.92
C LYS A 416 3.59 -10.16 2.43
N VAL A 417 2.45 -10.58 2.99
CA VAL A 417 2.26 -10.65 4.44
C VAL A 417 3.24 -11.64 5.08
N LYS A 418 3.36 -12.86 4.53
CA LYS A 418 4.33 -13.88 5.01
C LYS A 418 5.79 -13.39 4.91
N GLU A 419 6.15 -12.69 3.83
CA GLU A 419 7.48 -12.08 3.67
C GLU A 419 7.73 -11.00 4.75
N ASN A 420 6.75 -10.13 4.99
CA ASN A 420 6.86 -9.09 6.01
C ASN A 420 6.97 -9.68 7.43
N GLU A 421 6.20 -10.72 7.74
CA GLU A 421 6.31 -11.46 9.01
C GLU A 421 7.72 -12.04 9.18
N SER A 422 8.27 -12.66 8.14
CA SER A 422 9.64 -13.21 8.16
C SER A 422 10.69 -12.11 8.38
N ARG A 423 10.55 -10.96 7.73
CA ARG A 423 11.44 -9.79 7.93
C ARG A 423 11.39 -9.26 9.36
N VAL A 424 10.19 -9.18 9.94
CA VAL A 424 10.02 -8.76 11.34
C VAL A 424 10.64 -9.77 12.30
N GLU A 425 10.46 -11.07 12.06
CA GLU A 425 11.11 -12.12 12.85
C GLU A 425 12.65 -12.05 12.77
N GLU A 426 13.20 -11.90 11.58
CA GLU A 426 14.63 -11.70 11.35
C GLU A 426 15.16 -10.45 12.07
N GLU A 427 14.41 -9.34 12.03
CA GLU A 427 14.78 -8.11 12.72
C GLU A 427 14.76 -8.29 14.24
N ILE A 428 13.76 -8.99 14.79
CA ILE A 428 13.68 -9.33 16.22
C ILE A 428 14.87 -10.20 16.62
N LEU A 429 15.20 -11.23 15.83
CA LEU A 429 16.38 -12.08 16.04
C LEU A 429 17.67 -11.26 16.01
N ARG A 430 17.82 -10.35 15.03
CA ARG A 430 18.98 -9.46 14.91
C ARG A 430 19.09 -8.49 16.10
N LYS A 431 17.99 -7.90 16.54
CA LYS A 431 17.96 -7.03 17.74
C LYS A 431 18.31 -7.83 19.00
N ARG A 432 17.84 -9.08 19.13
CA ARG A 432 18.19 -9.97 20.26
C ARG A 432 19.66 -10.36 20.27
N THR A 433 20.27 -10.68 19.12
CA THR A 433 21.71 -11.00 19.04
C THR A 433 22.58 -9.78 19.34
N GLN A 434 22.24 -8.61 18.79
CA GLN A 434 22.92 -7.35 19.12
C GLN A 434 22.81 -7.01 20.62
N LYS A 435 21.63 -7.17 21.23
CA LYS A 435 21.45 -6.95 22.68
C LYS A 435 22.27 -7.93 23.52
N ARG A 436 22.42 -9.19 23.10
CA ARG A 436 23.32 -10.16 23.75
C ARG A 436 24.79 -9.76 23.61
N GLN A 437 25.22 -9.28 22.44
CA GLN A 437 26.58 -8.78 22.24
C GLN A 437 26.86 -7.54 23.10
N LYS A 438 25.94 -6.57 23.13
CA LYS A 438 26.07 -5.38 24.01
C LYS A 438 26.14 -5.77 25.48
N ARG A 439 25.27 -6.66 25.96
CA ARG A 439 25.32 -7.18 27.34
C ARG A 439 26.61 -7.96 27.63
N ALA A 440 27.17 -8.65 26.64
CA ALA A 440 28.46 -9.31 26.80
C ALA A 440 29.60 -8.29 26.94
N GLN A 441 29.58 -7.19 26.17
CA GLN A 441 30.56 -6.10 26.26
C GLN A 441 30.43 -5.25 27.53
N GLU A 442 29.20 -5.01 27.98
CA GLU A 442 28.89 -4.26 29.21
C GLU A 442 28.98 -5.12 30.48
N SER A 443 29.26 -6.42 30.35
CA SER A 443 29.50 -7.28 31.50
C SER A 443 30.72 -6.76 32.27
N PRO A 444 30.63 -6.57 33.60
CA PRO A 444 31.76 -6.17 34.45
C PRO A 444 32.96 -7.12 34.38
N LEU A 445 32.78 -8.32 33.80
CA LEU A 445 33.82 -9.33 33.58
C LEU A 445 34.30 -9.40 32.12
N TYR A 446 33.78 -8.58 31.21
CA TYR A 446 34.18 -8.57 29.80
C TYR A 446 35.67 -8.30 29.63
N TRP A 447 36.21 -7.36 30.42
CA TRP A 447 37.63 -7.06 30.44
C TRP A 447 38.47 -8.29 30.86
N LEU A 448 38.00 -9.07 31.84
CA LEU A 448 38.67 -10.31 32.27
C LEU A 448 38.69 -11.36 31.16
N THR A 449 37.57 -11.58 30.46
CA THR A 449 37.53 -12.52 29.33
C THR A 449 38.36 -12.05 28.14
N SER A 450 38.48 -10.74 27.92
CA SER A 450 39.31 -10.18 26.84
C SER A 450 40.81 -10.41 27.06
N ILE A 451 41.26 -10.48 28.32
CA ILE A 451 42.67 -10.73 28.66
C ILE A 451 43.08 -12.16 28.29
N PHE A 452 42.22 -13.15 28.51
CA PHE A 452 42.54 -14.55 28.21
C PHE A 452 42.42 -14.91 26.72
N TYR A 453 41.57 -14.20 25.95
CA TYR A 453 41.46 -14.43 24.51
C TYR A 453 42.50 -13.68 23.68
N LYS A 454 43.05 -12.56 24.17
CA LYS A 454 44.04 -11.76 23.44
C LYS A 454 45.42 -12.41 23.34
N SER A 455 45.66 -13.50 24.06
CA SER A 455 46.94 -14.22 24.05
C SER A 455 47.06 -15.30 22.98
N SER A 456 46.00 -15.59 22.20
CA SER A 456 46.01 -16.73 21.26
C SER A 456 46.00 -16.36 19.76
N SER A 457 45.97 -15.08 19.38
CA SER A 457 45.91 -14.65 17.97
C SER A 457 47.09 -13.81 17.49
N SER A 458 48.26 -13.94 18.15
CA SER A 458 49.52 -13.46 17.60
C SER A 458 50.18 -14.60 16.82
N ASN A 459 49.65 -14.87 15.63
CA ASN A 459 50.44 -15.44 14.55
C ASN A 459 50.24 -14.53 13.35
N HIS A 460 51.22 -13.63 13.22
CA HIS A 460 51.55 -12.86 12.05
C HIS A 460 51.80 -13.85 10.91
N VAL A 461 50.85 -14.01 9.99
CA VAL A 461 51.11 -14.61 8.68
C VAL A 461 50.74 -13.57 7.65
N SER A 462 51.77 -13.26 6.88
CA SER A 462 51.89 -12.21 5.89
C SER A 462 50.82 -12.27 4.82
N GLU A 463 50.43 -11.08 4.36
CA GLU A 463 49.94 -10.85 3.02
C GLU A 463 50.97 -11.39 2.03
N GLU A 464 50.65 -12.49 1.34
CA GLU A 464 51.18 -12.77 0.02
C GLU A 464 50.01 -13.07 -0.91
N ASP A 465 50.05 -12.38 -2.04
CA ASP A 465 49.25 -12.57 -3.23
C ASP A 465 49.13 -14.04 -3.64
N GLU A 466 47.93 -14.53 -3.94
CA GLU A 466 47.73 -15.53 -5.00
C GLU A 466 46.26 -15.56 -5.46
N ASN A 467 46.02 -14.84 -6.57
CA ASN A 467 45.02 -15.22 -7.55
C ASN A 467 45.56 -16.43 -8.33
N THR A 468 45.35 -17.67 -7.89
CA THR A 468 45.25 -18.82 -8.81
C THR A 468 44.74 -20.08 -8.12
N LEU A 469 44.09 -20.92 -8.94
CA LEU A 469 43.89 -22.36 -8.74
C LEU A 469 42.72 -22.83 -7.87
N VAL A 470 41.55 -22.88 -8.52
CA VAL A 470 40.51 -23.88 -8.29
C VAL A 470 41.12 -25.29 -8.44
N ARG A 471 41.19 -26.05 -7.34
CA ARG A 471 41.41 -27.51 -7.41
C ARG A 471 40.58 -28.28 -6.38
N SER A 472 39.51 -28.86 -6.91
CA SER A 472 38.76 -30.04 -6.49
C SER A 472 39.56 -31.13 -5.73
N TYR A 473 39.02 -31.62 -4.61
CA TYR A 473 38.93 -33.03 -4.14
C TYR A 473 37.85 -33.07 -3.03
N LYS A 474 36.69 -33.73 -3.17
CA LYS A 474 36.36 -35.18 -3.05
C LYS A 474 36.76 -35.87 -1.73
N ASP A 475 35.71 -36.28 -1.01
CA ASP A 475 35.46 -37.54 -0.29
C ASP A 475 36.48 -38.07 0.74
N GLU A 476 36.12 -38.10 2.04
CA GLU A 476 35.66 -39.30 2.79
C GLU A 476 35.72 -39.11 4.33
N PRO A 477 34.91 -39.87 5.12
CA PRO A 477 34.76 -39.70 6.56
C PRO A 477 35.62 -40.69 7.37
N LEU A 478 36.27 -40.22 8.44
CA LEU A 478 36.88 -41.09 9.44
C LEU A 478 36.25 -40.91 10.82
N VAL A 479 35.54 -41.97 11.18
CA VAL A 479 35.25 -42.46 12.52
C VAL A 479 36.40 -42.18 13.49
N ARG A 480 36.10 -41.54 14.63
CA ARG A 480 36.93 -41.71 15.83
C ARG A 480 36.09 -41.78 17.09
N ASP A 481 36.01 -43.01 17.57
CA ASP A 481 35.54 -43.41 18.88
C ASP A 481 36.40 -42.87 20.03
N ASN A 482 35.74 -42.80 21.19
CA ASN A 482 36.26 -42.96 22.55
C ASN A 482 37.25 -41.91 23.09
N ARG A 483 36.79 -41.17 24.11
CA ARG A 483 37.32 -41.38 25.46
C ARG A 483 36.38 -40.88 26.57
N ARG A 484 36.01 -41.88 27.38
CA ARG A 484 35.42 -41.88 28.72
C ARG A 484 35.90 -40.73 29.61
N ASN A 485 34.96 -40.13 30.35
CA ASN A 485 35.20 -39.71 31.73
C ASN A 485 33.95 -39.97 32.57
N HIS A 486 34.03 -41.03 33.38
CA HIS A 486 33.09 -41.33 34.45
C HIS A 486 33.25 -40.29 35.57
N ARG A 487 32.15 -39.65 35.97
CA ARG A 487 31.98 -39.19 37.35
C ARG A 487 30.61 -39.60 37.84
N HIS A 488 30.64 -40.52 38.79
CA HIS A 488 29.53 -40.86 39.66
C HIS A 488 28.91 -39.61 40.29
N LYS A 489 27.58 -39.54 40.32
CA LYS A 489 26.83 -39.02 41.47
C LYS A 489 25.43 -39.62 41.48
N LEU A 490 25.08 -40.08 42.67
CA LEU A 490 23.92 -40.86 43.04
C LEU A 490 22.64 -40.01 43.07
N SER A 491 21.53 -40.65 42.65
CA SER A 491 20.09 -40.47 42.94
C SER A 491 19.69 -39.64 44.19
N PRO A 492 18.45 -39.08 44.28
CA PRO A 492 17.22 -39.86 44.09
C PRO A 492 16.00 -39.21 43.42
N ALA A 493 15.16 -40.11 42.92
CA ALA A 493 13.82 -39.90 42.41
C ALA A 493 12.86 -39.43 43.51
N VAL A 494 12.01 -38.45 43.16
CA VAL A 494 10.86 -38.01 43.96
C VAL A 494 9.59 -38.37 43.19
N PRO A 495 8.60 -39.04 43.82
CA PRO A 495 7.38 -39.45 43.14
C PRO A 495 6.40 -38.27 42.96
N ILE A 496 5.84 -38.18 41.75
CA ILE A 496 4.79 -37.20 41.40
C ILE A 496 3.44 -37.71 41.92
N VAL A 497 2.95 -37.10 43.00
CA VAL A 497 1.57 -37.27 43.48
C VAL A 497 0.66 -36.35 42.67
N ARG A 498 -0.13 -36.93 41.75
CA ARG A 498 -1.23 -36.25 41.05
C ARG A 498 -2.42 -36.11 42.00
N SER A 499 -2.64 -34.89 42.51
CA SER A 499 -3.89 -34.53 43.19
C SER A 499 -4.96 -34.17 42.15
N LYS A 500 -6.00 -34.99 42.05
CA LYS A 500 -7.26 -34.69 41.36
C LYS A 500 -8.09 -33.80 42.30
N ARG A 501 -8.37 -32.56 41.89
CA ARG A 501 -9.38 -31.73 42.58
C ARG A 501 -10.54 -31.44 41.63
N SER A 502 -11.65 -32.09 41.94
CA SER A 502 -12.99 -31.84 41.44
C SER A 502 -13.44 -30.42 41.83
N PHE A 503 -13.98 -29.66 40.88
CA PHE A 503 -14.79 -28.50 41.18
C PHE A 503 -16.25 -28.80 40.83
N HIS A 504 -17.09 -28.79 41.86
CA HIS A 504 -18.54 -28.77 41.74
C HIS A 504 -19.02 -27.37 41.34
N ARG A 505 -19.95 -27.43 40.40
CA ARG A 505 -21.02 -26.51 40.03
C ARG A 505 -21.66 -25.77 41.20
N ILE A 506 -21.84 -24.45 41.08
CA ILE A 506 -22.93 -23.68 41.69
C ILE A 506 -23.45 -22.70 40.62
N GLU A 507 -24.77 -22.75 40.43
CA GLU A 507 -25.61 -21.90 39.59
C GLU A 507 -25.92 -20.54 40.26
N GLU A 508 -26.74 -19.72 39.59
CA GLU A 508 -27.26 -18.38 39.93
C GLU A 508 -26.42 -17.22 39.34
N GLY A 509 -26.94 -16.25 38.59
CA GLY A 509 -28.33 -15.86 38.33
C GLY A 509 -28.52 -14.36 38.56
N ALA A 510 -28.49 -13.57 37.47
CA ALA A 510 -28.97 -12.17 37.34
C ALA A 510 -28.13 -11.02 37.97
N PRO A 511 -28.47 -9.74 37.70
CA PRO A 511 -28.32 -9.06 36.41
C PRO A 511 -27.39 -7.83 36.50
N ILE A 512 -26.84 -7.43 35.34
CA ILE A 512 -25.90 -6.31 35.17
C ILE A 512 -26.58 -4.99 35.54
N ARG A 513 -26.15 -4.41 36.67
CA ARG A 513 -26.55 -3.08 37.14
C ARG A 513 -25.55 -2.06 36.60
N SER A 514 -26.07 -1.10 35.83
CA SER A 514 -25.40 0.08 35.31
C SER A 514 -24.65 0.83 36.42
N MET A 515 -23.33 1.00 36.28
CA MET A 515 -22.54 1.87 37.15
C MET A 515 -22.61 3.30 36.61
N MET A 516 -23.33 4.15 37.35
CA MET A 516 -23.22 5.60 37.25
C MET A 516 -21.85 6.05 37.77
N ILE A 517 -21.19 6.91 36.99
CA ILE A 517 -19.99 7.65 37.40
C ILE A 517 -20.46 8.81 38.29
N PRO A 518 -19.88 9.04 39.49
CA PRO A 518 -20.18 10.23 40.28
C PRO A 518 -19.44 11.43 39.69
N SER A 519 -20.18 12.51 39.39
CA SER A 519 -19.60 13.82 39.13
C SER A 519 -19.54 14.59 40.43
N ASP A 520 -18.31 14.76 40.95
CA ASP A 520 -18.04 15.63 42.07
C ASP A 520 -18.10 17.11 41.64
N ASN A 521 -18.65 17.85 42.58
CA ASN A 521 -19.06 19.23 42.53
C ASN A 521 -17.90 20.10 43.02
N VAL A 522 -17.33 20.97 42.17
CA VAL A 522 -16.46 22.06 42.62
C VAL A 522 -16.83 23.35 41.88
N ASN A 523 -17.43 24.26 42.65
CA ASN A 523 -17.59 25.67 42.35
C ASN A 523 -16.24 26.34 42.04
N ASN A 524 -16.14 27.06 40.92
CA ASN A 524 -15.62 28.43 40.94
C ASN A 524 -15.89 29.19 39.64
N SER A 525 -16.71 30.23 39.82
CA SER A 525 -16.76 31.56 39.20
C SER A 525 -15.91 31.93 37.97
N ASN A 526 -16.60 32.68 37.10
CA ASN A 526 -16.17 33.76 36.21
C ASN A 526 -15.72 33.41 34.78
N GLY A 527 -16.49 33.89 33.80
CA GLY A 527 -16.01 34.11 32.43
C GLY A 527 -17.10 34.06 31.37
N ASP A 528 -17.77 35.20 31.13
CA ASP A 528 -18.70 35.43 30.03
C ASP A 528 -18.04 35.27 28.65
N ILE A 529 -18.51 34.32 27.80
CA ILE A 529 -18.40 34.39 26.33
C ILE A 529 -19.63 33.71 25.70
N PRO A 530 -20.34 34.35 24.74
CA PRO A 530 -21.54 33.81 24.13
C PRO A 530 -21.24 32.71 23.10
N THR A 531 -21.89 31.55 23.25
CA THR A 531 -21.91 30.48 22.25
C THR A 531 -23.05 30.72 21.26
N VAL A 532 -22.68 30.84 19.98
CA VAL A 532 -23.60 30.91 18.85
C VAL A 532 -24.00 29.48 18.47
N ASN A 533 -25.29 29.18 18.61
CA ASN A 533 -25.93 27.98 18.08
C ASN A 533 -25.93 28.00 16.54
N LEU A 534 -25.40 26.96 15.91
CA LEU A 534 -25.70 26.65 14.51
C LEU A 534 -25.95 25.14 14.37
N SER A 535 -27.24 24.79 14.41
CA SER A 535 -27.75 23.54 13.85
C SER A 535 -28.03 23.73 12.36
N SER A 536 -27.64 22.77 11.53
CA SER A 536 -28.31 22.37 10.27
C SER A 536 -27.46 21.25 9.65
N SER A 537 -27.90 19.99 9.53
CA SER A 537 -29.04 19.43 8.77
C SER A 537 -28.98 19.71 7.27
N TRP A 538 -28.17 18.96 6.51
CA TRP A 538 -28.37 18.83 5.05
C TRP A 538 -28.09 17.38 4.61
N LEU A 539 -29.19 16.65 4.41
CA LEU A 539 -29.32 15.43 3.62
C LEU A 539 -30.39 15.70 2.55
N GLY A 540 -30.12 15.30 1.31
CA GLY A 540 -30.97 15.50 0.13
C GLY A 540 -30.22 16.35 -0.91
N GLY A 541 -30.01 15.94 -2.16
CA GLY A 541 -30.68 14.96 -2.99
C GLY A 541 -30.88 15.61 -4.36
N LYS A 542 -30.15 15.13 -5.36
CA LYS A 542 -30.49 15.13 -6.79
C LYS A 542 -29.52 14.21 -7.51
#